data_AF-A0A7S3PAN3-F1
#
_entry.id   AF-A0A7S3PAN3-F1
#
_cell.length_a   1.000
_cell.length_b   1.000
_cell.length_c   1.000
_cell.angle_alpha   90.00
_cell.angle_beta   90.00
_cell.angle_gamma   90.00
#
_symmetry.space_group_name_H-M   'P 1'
#
loop_
_entity.id
_entity.type
_entity.pdbx_description
1 polymer ?
#
loop_
_entity_poly.entity_id
_entity_poly.type
_entity_poly.pdbx_seq_one_letter_code
_entity_poly.pdbx_strand_id
1 'polypeptide(L)'
;MSETSIRQSKHRTFLLKMAKLTIKRSDSRQRSVPLRSSSVCVKQRPLSDLTETSVEATEASVSQDLTSTALQLQPDNRDSFSILPEQPQRSISERILPSQTRRTEVVTVQRPKKSVSWSNIEINHHAVVLGDNPSVSSGPPVALGPELLHTDSISLSEFEESHPPRREKFQMLLPRMIREDMLKDEGYGRADFREVEEVIRKVKKHRKASASASLWQKLRKASHSKGTLMRLKHLEADNRLAV
;
A
#
# COMPACT_ATOMS: atom_id res chain seq x y z
N MET A 1 45.77 5.14 17.33
CA MET A 1 45.15 3.81 17.29
C MET A 1 43.68 3.99 17.58
N SER A 2 42.84 4.05 16.54
CA SER A 2 41.40 4.29 16.66
C SER A 2 40.66 3.15 15.98
N GLU A 3 40.03 2.31 16.80
CA GLU A 3 39.30 1.12 16.39
C GLU A 3 37.98 1.51 15.70
N THR A 4 37.92 1.31 14.38
CA THR A 4 36.67 1.35 13.62
C THR A 4 35.94 0.02 13.82
N SER A 5 35.07 0.00 14.82
CA SER A 5 34.18 -1.13 15.13
C SER A 5 33.15 -1.32 14.01
N ILE A 6 33.43 -2.24 13.10
CA ILE A 6 32.52 -2.74 12.06
C ILE A 6 31.31 -3.39 12.74
N ARG A 7 30.17 -2.68 12.77
CA ARG A 7 28.88 -3.22 13.21
C ARG A 7 28.40 -4.23 12.17
N GLN A 8 28.63 -5.52 12.45
CA GLN A 8 27.96 -6.60 11.75
C GLN A 8 26.46 -6.56 12.10
N SER A 9 25.66 -6.01 11.18
CA SER A 9 24.20 -6.03 11.26
C SER A 9 23.71 -7.47 11.11
N LYS A 10 23.19 -8.03 12.19
CA LYS A 10 22.52 -9.33 12.19
C LYS A 10 21.13 -9.13 11.58
N HIS A 11 21.01 -9.31 10.27
CA HIS A 11 19.71 -9.29 9.58
C HIS A 11 18.76 -10.33 10.21
N ARG A 12 17.74 -9.85 10.91
CA ARG A 12 16.62 -10.65 11.40
C ARG A 12 15.47 -10.45 10.42
N THR A 13 15.40 -11.30 9.40
CA THR A 13 14.46 -11.18 8.28
C THR A 13 13.02 -11.41 8.75
N PHE A 14 12.21 -10.34 8.81
CA PHE A 14 10.77 -10.45 9.03
C PHE A 14 10.06 -10.77 7.70
N LEU A 15 9.62 -12.02 7.57
CA LEU A 15 8.95 -12.59 6.39
C LEU A 15 7.51 -12.05 6.23
N LEU A 16 7.34 -10.95 5.49
CA LEU A 16 6.02 -10.48 5.04
C LEU A 16 5.68 -11.14 3.68
N LYS A 17 5.11 -12.36 3.71
CA LYS A 17 4.69 -13.09 2.48
C LYS A 17 3.58 -12.33 1.74
N MET A 18 3.91 -11.71 0.60
CA MET A 18 2.94 -11.22 -0.38
C MET A 18 3.04 -12.06 -1.65
N ALA A 19 2.04 -12.89 -1.92
CA ALA A 19 1.97 -13.71 -3.13
C ALA A 19 1.54 -12.84 -4.33
N LYS A 20 2.37 -12.78 -5.38
CA LYS A 20 2.01 -12.16 -6.65
C LYS A 20 1.89 -13.27 -7.70
N LEU A 21 0.68 -13.44 -8.23
CA LEU A 21 0.40 -14.43 -9.27
C LEU A 21 0.90 -13.90 -10.62
N THR A 22 2.05 -14.41 -11.09
CA THR A 22 2.57 -14.07 -12.42
C THR A 22 1.90 -14.97 -13.46
N ILE A 23 1.07 -14.38 -14.34
CA ILE A 23 0.45 -15.08 -15.47
C ILE A 23 1.52 -15.26 -16.55
N LYS A 24 2.11 -16.46 -16.66
CA LYS A 24 2.97 -16.80 -17.81
C LYS A 24 2.09 -17.07 -19.02
N ARG A 25 1.89 -16.06 -19.88
CA ARG A 25 1.37 -16.28 -21.24
C ARG A 25 2.46 -16.95 -22.06
N SER A 26 2.25 -18.19 -22.46
CA SER A 26 3.08 -18.90 -23.43
C SER A 26 2.85 -18.33 -24.83
N ASP A 27 3.48 -17.19 -25.16
CA ASP A 27 3.48 -16.64 -26.51
C ASP A 27 4.77 -17.00 -27.23
N SER A 28 4.70 -18.06 -28.05
CA SER A 28 5.75 -18.47 -28.98
C SER A 28 5.70 -17.61 -30.25
N ARG A 29 6.08 -16.33 -30.18
CA ARG A 29 6.42 -15.52 -31.37
C ARG A 29 7.53 -14.53 -31.04
N GLN A 30 8.76 -14.88 -31.39
CA GLN A 30 9.90 -13.98 -31.35
C GLN A 30 9.67 -12.82 -32.34
N ARG A 31 9.48 -11.61 -31.81
CA ARG A 31 9.72 -10.37 -32.55
C ARG A 31 10.80 -9.62 -31.79
N SER A 32 12.00 -9.58 -32.37
CA SER A 32 13.11 -8.76 -31.92
C SER A 32 12.73 -7.28 -32.05
N VAL A 33 12.89 -6.53 -30.95
CA VAL A 33 12.70 -5.07 -30.93
C VAL A 33 14.06 -4.46 -30.59
N PRO A 34 14.54 -3.44 -31.34
CA PRO A 34 15.85 -2.85 -31.10
C PRO A 34 15.90 -2.01 -29.82
N LEU A 35 16.96 -2.22 -29.03
CA LEU A 35 17.29 -1.48 -27.81
C LEU A 35 17.66 -0.04 -28.15
N ARG A 36 16.92 0.92 -27.61
CA ARG A 36 17.21 2.36 -27.72
C ARG A 36 17.99 2.79 -26.48
N SER A 37 19.27 3.12 -26.65
CA SER A 37 20.13 3.61 -25.56
C SER A 37 19.72 5.01 -25.14
N SER A 38 19.12 5.17 -23.96
CA SER A 38 18.91 6.48 -23.34
C SER A 38 20.10 6.80 -22.44
N SER A 39 20.94 7.73 -22.87
CA SER A 39 21.99 8.34 -22.06
C SER A 39 21.35 9.28 -21.04
N VAL A 40 21.31 8.87 -19.78
CA VAL A 40 20.87 9.72 -18.68
C VAL A 40 22.07 10.52 -18.18
N CYS A 41 22.06 11.82 -18.46
CA CYS A 41 23.05 12.78 -17.95
C CYS A 41 22.78 13.03 -16.46
N VAL A 42 23.62 12.44 -15.60
CA VAL A 42 23.59 12.66 -14.14
C VAL A 42 24.33 13.96 -13.83
N LYS A 43 23.57 15.01 -13.51
CA LYS A 43 24.12 16.30 -13.07
C LYS A 43 24.52 16.18 -11.60
N GLN A 44 25.81 16.05 -11.33
CA GLN A 44 26.38 16.07 -9.97
C GLN A 44 26.08 17.42 -9.30
N ARG A 45 25.56 17.38 -8.07
CA ARG A 45 25.41 18.58 -7.21
C ARG A 45 26.69 18.81 -6.42
N PRO A 46 27.15 20.07 -6.29
CA PRO A 46 28.32 20.40 -5.48
C PRO A 46 27.99 20.30 -3.99
N LEU A 47 28.94 19.70 -3.27
CA LEU A 47 29.00 19.55 -1.82
C LEU A 47 29.51 20.88 -1.24
N SER A 48 28.70 21.59 -0.47
CA SER A 48 29.12 22.79 0.26
C SER A 48 28.76 22.68 1.74
N ASP A 49 29.82 22.70 2.55
CA ASP A 49 29.97 23.21 3.91
C ASP A 49 28.82 23.01 4.92
N LEU A 50 29.07 22.08 5.84
CA LEU A 50 28.41 22.02 7.14
C LEU A 50 29.30 22.76 8.16
N THR A 51 28.83 23.91 8.62
CA THR A 51 29.36 24.60 9.79
C THR A 51 28.85 23.93 11.06
N GLU A 52 29.79 23.58 11.94
CA GLU A 52 29.54 23.08 13.28
C GLU A 52 28.81 24.15 14.11
N THR A 53 27.61 23.83 14.58
CA THR A 53 26.93 24.58 15.64
C THR A 53 26.91 23.72 16.89
N SER A 54 27.79 24.09 17.81
CA SER A 54 27.87 23.58 19.19
C SER A 54 26.64 24.08 19.96
N VAL A 55 25.87 23.17 20.57
CA VAL A 55 24.75 23.50 21.45
C VAL A 55 25.05 22.98 22.85
N GLU A 56 25.13 23.95 23.77
CA GLU A 56 25.29 23.77 25.22
C GLU A 56 24.15 22.94 25.82
N ALA A 57 24.54 21.96 26.62
CA ALA A 57 23.64 21.20 27.46
C ALA A 57 23.14 22.07 28.62
N THR A 58 21.82 22.21 28.74
CA THR A 58 21.17 22.74 29.94
C THR A 58 20.49 21.58 30.66
N GLU A 59 21.08 21.19 31.79
CA GLU A 59 20.49 20.25 32.74
C GLU A 59 19.37 20.95 33.51
N ALA A 60 18.14 20.44 33.38
CA ALA A 60 17.02 20.85 34.21
C ALA A 60 16.44 19.61 34.90
N SER A 61 16.83 19.45 36.15
CA SER A 61 16.27 18.51 37.11
C SER A 61 14.82 18.88 37.42
N VAL A 62 13.86 18.04 37.00
CA VAL A 62 12.46 18.15 37.42
C VAL A 62 12.05 16.82 38.04
N SER A 63 12.03 16.82 39.36
CA SER A 63 11.39 15.81 40.21
C SER A 63 9.89 16.12 40.28
N GLN A 64 9.03 15.20 39.83
CA GLN A 64 7.60 15.23 40.17
C GLN A 64 7.05 13.81 40.35
N ASP A 65 6.91 13.45 41.63
CA ASP A 65 5.78 12.81 42.31
C ASP A 65 4.90 11.84 41.52
N LEU A 66 5.03 10.58 41.92
CA LEU A 66 4.13 9.47 41.62
C LEU A 66 2.85 9.63 42.46
N THR A 67 1.74 10.03 41.83
CA THR A 67 0.40 9.85 42.41
C THR A 67 -0.30 8.69 41.71
N SER A 68 -0.44 7.60 42.45
CA SER A 68 -1.17 6.39 42.05
C SER A 68 -2.68 6.66 42.07
N THR A 69 -3.27 6.90 40.89
CA THR A 69 -4.73 6.91 40.74
C THR A 69 -5.19 5.53 40.30
N ALA A 70 -5.65 4.75 41.28
CA ALA A 70 -6.33 3.47 41.06
C ALA A 70 -7.67 3.71 40.36
N LEU A 71 -7.75 3.35 39.07
CA LEU A 71 -9.01 3.32 38.32
C LEU A 71 -9.72 1.98 38.56
N GLN A 72 -10.79 2.07 39.33
CA GLN A 72 -11.79 1.04 39.55
C GLN A 72 -12.45 0.69 38.20
N LEU A 73 -12.07 -0.42 37.59
CA LEU A 73 -12.74 -0.96 36.41
C LEU A 73 -14.09 -1.55 36.82
N GLN A 74 -15.19 -0.96 36.32
CA GLN A 74 -16.50 -1.59 36.34
C GLN A 74 -16.61 -2.57 35.16
N PRO A 75 -17.16 -3.78 35.37
CA PRO A 75 -17.40 -4.72 34.28
C PRO A 75 -18.61 -4.26 33.47
N ASP A 76 -18.36 -3.76 32.24
CA ASP A 76 -19.40 -3.47 31.27
C ASP A 76 -20.02 -4.77 30.74
N ASN A 77 -21.21 -5.02 31.26
CA ASN A 77 -22.10 -6.11 30.95
C ASN A 77 -22.92 -5.76 29.69
N ARG A 78 -22.37 -5.93 28.49
CA ARG A 78 -23.10 -5.80 27.21
C ARG A 78 -22.50 -6.65 26.10
N ASP A 79 -23.09 -7.82 25.86
CA ASP A 79 -23.89 -8.07 24.65
C ASP A 79 -24.08 -9.57 24.44
N SER A 80 -25.20 -10.05 24.98
CA SER A 80 -25.81 -11.32 24.64
C SER A 80 -26.19 -11.32 23.14
N PHE A 81 -25.33 -11.90 22.31
CA PHE A 81 -25.69 -12.23 20.93
C PHE A 81 -26.74 -13.34 20.93
N SER A 82 -27.99 -12.95 20.71
CA SER A 82 -29.10 -13.85 20.46
C SER A 82 -28.82 -14.68 19.21
N ILE A 83 -28.68 -15.99 19.42
CA ILE A 83 -28.58 -17.05 18.41
C ILE A 83 -29.82 -16.95 17.52
N LEU A 84 -29.61 -16.60 16.24
CA LEU A 84 -30.66 -16.65 15.21
C LEU A 84 -30.97 -18.12 14.86
N PRO A 85 -32.24 -18.49 14.69
CA PRO A 85 -32.65 -19.86 14.43
C PRO A 85 -32.24 -20.32 13.04
N GLU A 86 -31.69 -21.53 13.03
CA GLU A 86 -31.27 -22.34 11.90
C GLU A 86 -32.41 -22.50 10.86
N GLN A 87 -32.14 -22.11 9.62
CA GLN A 87 -33.08 -22.29 8.50
C GLN A 87 -32.96 -23.71 7.94
N PRO A 88 -34.08 -24.39 7.66
CA PRO A 88 -34.07 -25.79 7.23
C PRO A 88 -33.49 -25.96 5.82
N GLN A 89 -32.59 -26.94 5.71
CA GLN A 89 -31.93 -27.32 4.46
C GLN A 89 -32.95 -27.80 3.42
N ARG A 90 -33.03 -27.10 2.29
CA ARG A 90 -33.76 -27.57 1.12
C ARG A 90 -32.93 -28.64 0.42
N SER A 91 -33.32 -29.90 0.62
CA SER A 91 -32.83 -31.05 -0.15
C SER A 91 -33.31 -30.95 -1.61
N ILE A 92 -32.44 -30.53 -2.51
CA ILE A 92 -32.68 -30.62 -3.95
C ILE A 92 -32.21 -32.01 -4.40
N SER A 93 -33.11 -32.98 -4.27
CA SER A 93 -32.95 -34.32 -4.86
C SER A 93 -33.60 -34.30 -6.24
N GLU A 94 -32.86 -33.81 -7.23
CA GLU A 94 -33.31 -33.87 -8.63
C GLU A 94 -32.74 -35.13 -9.29
N ARG A 95 -33.61 -36.15 -9.36
CA ARG A 95 -33.40 -37.37 -10.13
C ARG A 95 -33.40 -37.03 -11.62
N ILE A 96 -32.22 -37.03 -12.24
CA ILE A 96 -32.12 -37.00 -13.70
C ILE A 96 -31.94 -38.44 -14.18
N LEU A 97 -32.97 -38.95 -14.85
CA LEU A 97 -32.96 -40.25 -15.53
C LEU A 97 -32.07 -40.21 -16.78
N PRO A 98 -31.30 -41.27 -17.07
CA PRO A 98 -30.52 -41.39 -18.29
C PRO A 98 -31.43 -41.80 -19.46
N SER A 99 -31.89 -40.83 -20.25
CA SER A 99 -32.50 -41.09 -21.56
C SER A 99 -31.44 -41.60 -22.52
N GLN A 100 -31.52 -42.89 -22.88
CA GLN A 100 -30.66 -43.55 -23.85
C GLN A 100 -31.03 -43.14 -25.29
N THR A 101 -30.56 -41.98 -25.73
CA THR A 101 -30.54 -41.65 -27.15
C THR A 101 -29.24 -42.17 -27.78
N ARG A 102 -29.37 -43.13 -28.69
CA ARG A 102 -28.28 -43.63 -29.56
C ARG A 102 -27.70 -42.46 -30.35
N ARG A 103 -26.52 -42.00 -29.92
CA ARG A 103 -25.82 -40.85 -30.47
C ARG A 103 -24.91 -41.34 -31.58
N THR A 104 -25.21 -40.93 -32.81
CA THR A 104 -24.32 -41.07 -33.97
C THR A 104 -23.03 -40.29 -33.67
N GLU A 105 -21.89 -40.99 -33.69
CA GLU A 105 -20.58 -40.41 -33.41
C GLU A 105 -20.13 -39.53 -34.59
N VAL A 106 -20.51 -38.25 -34.52
CA VAL A 106 -19.93 -37.23 -35.38
C VAL A 106 -18.52 -36.95 -34.86
N VAL A 107 -17.51 -37.46 -35.57
CA VAL A 107 -16.09 -37.15 -35.33
C VAL A 107 -15.87 -35.67 -35.63
N THR A 108 -16.16 -34.83 -34.64
CA THR A 108 -15.87 -33.41 -34.69
C THR A 108 -14.38 -33.23 -34.42
N VAL A 109 -13.67 -32.67 -35.39
CA VAL A 109 -12.28 -32.24 -35.23
C VAL A 109 -12.27 -31.13 -34.18
N GLN A 110 -12.08 -31.51 -32.91
CA GLN A 110 -12.11 -30.56 -31.81
C GLN A 110 -10.87 -29.68 -31.91
N ARG A 111 -11.08 -28.40 -32.19
CA ARG A 111 -10.03 -27.40 -32.04
C ARG A 111 -9.55 -27.44 -30.58
N PRO A 112 -8.23 -27.48 -30.33
CA PRO A 112 -7.71 -27.53 -28.98
C PRO A 112 -8.27 -26.36 -28.18
N LYS A 113 -8.96 -26.67 -27.09
CA LYS A 113 -9.51 -25.66 -26.19
C LYS A 113 -8.34 -24.98 -25.51
N LYS A 114 -8.26 -23.65 -25.65
CA LYS A 114 -7.26 -22.85 -24.94
C LYS A 114 -7.56 -22.94 -23.45
N SER A 115 -6.65 -23.50 -22.67
CA SER A 115 -6.71 -23.54 -21.21
C SER A 115 -5.57 -22.72 -20.62
N VAL A 116 -5.82 -22.12 -19.46
CA VAL A 116 -4.81 -21.40 -18.67
C VAL A 116 -4.65 -22.20 -17.39
N SER A 117 -3.40 -22.55 -17.07
CA SER A 117 -3.03 -23.21 -15.82
C SER A 117 -1.90 -22.43 -15.15
N TRP A 118 -1.81 -22.58 -13.83
CA TRP A 118 -0.73 -22.03 -13.02
C TRP A 118 0.06 -23.21 -12.43
N SER A 119 1.38 -23.07 -12.38
CA SER A 119 2.27 -24.12 -11.87
C SER A 119 2.95 -23.69 -10.57
N ASN A 120 3.69 -22.59 -10.62
CA ASN A 120 4.53 -22.12 -9.52
C ASN A 120 4.14 -20.71 -9.10
N ILE A 121 4.28 -20.44 -7.82
CA ILE A 121 4.16 -19.13 -7.20
C ILE A 121 5.56 -18.60 -6.94
N GLU A 122 5.81 -17.35 -7.33
CA GLU A 122 7.06 -16.64 -7.08
C GLU A 122 6.81 -15.60 -5.96
N ILE A 123 7.56 -15.68 -4.86
CA ILE A 123 7.45 -14.77 -3.70
C ILE A 123 8.67 -13.85 -3.71
N ASN A 124 8.43 -12.57 -3.95
CA ASN A 124 9.48 -11.57 -4.04
C ASN A 124 9.69 -10.86 -2.71
N HIS A 125 10.92 -10.83 -2.23
CA HIS A 125 11.35 -10.16 -1.01
C HIS A 125 11.93 -8.79 -1.36
N HIS A 126 11.44 -7.77 -0.68
CA HIS A 126 11.85 -6.38 -0.88
C HIS A 126 12.30 -5.78 0.45
N ALA A 127 13.21 -4.82 0.41
CA ALA A 127 13.60 -4.06 1.57
C ALA A 127 12.41 -3.26 2.14
N VAL A 128 12.41 -3.07 3.46
CA VAL A 128 11.40 -2.24 4.12
C VAL A 128 11.89 -0.80 4.14
N VAL A 129 11.08 0.14 3.66
CA VAL A 129 11.46 1.57 3.58
C VAL A 129 10.41 2.48 4.18
N LEU A 130 10.80 3.71 4.50
CA LEU A 130 9.86 4.77 4.87
C LEU A 130 8.92 5.08 3.70
N GLY A 131 7.61 5.01 3.97
CA GLY A 131 6.58 5.30 2.98
C GLY A 131 6.12 6.76 2.98
N ASP A 132 5.16 7.06 2.10
CA ASP A 132 4.53 8.38 1.97
C ASP A 132 2.99 8.34 2.17
N ASN A 133 2.44 7.19 2.59
CA ASN A 133 1.00 6.98 2.71
C ASN A 133 0.37 7.85 3.81
N PRO A 134 -0.45 8.87 3.47
CA PRO A 134 -1.03 9.75 4.47
C PRO A 134 -2.26 9.16 5.18
N SER A 135 -2.70 7.95 4.82
CA SER A 135 -3.84 7.29 5.43
C SER A 135 -3.49 6.52 6.71
N VAL A 136 -2.21 6.48 7.11
CA VAL A 136 -1.82 5.87 8.38
C VAL A 136 -2.40 6.63 9.56
N SER A 137 -2.94 5.97 10.58
CA SER A 137 -3.55 6.65 11.73
C SER A 137 -2.52 7.41 12.56
N SER A 138 -1.39 6.76 12.89
CA SER A 138 -0.27 7.28 13.68
C SER A 138 1.04 6.63 13.25
N GLY A 139 2.19 7.18 13.64
CA GLY A 139 3.50 6.60 13.34
C GLY A 139 3.97 6.80 11.90
N PRO A 140 5.24 6.45 11.60
CA PRO A 140 5.78 6.48 10.25
C PRO A 140 5.13 5.38 9.39
N PRO A 141 4.70 5.67 8.15
CA PRO A 141 4.23 4.64 7.22
C PRO A 141 5.39 3.74 6.77
N VAL A 142 5.06 2.48 6.51
CA VAL A 142 6.00 1.50 5.95
C VAL A 142 5.62 1.23 4.51
N ALA A 143 6.62 1.11 3.64
CA ALA A 143 6.47 0.74 2.24
C ALA A 143 7.51 -0.33 1.86
N LEU A 144 7.30 -0.97 0.70
CA LEU A 144 8.29 -1.85 0.09
C LEU A 144 9.20 -1.02 -0.81
N GLY A 145 10.51 -1.21 -0.65
CA GLY A 145 11.52 -0.61 -1.50
C GLY A 145 11.46 -1.14 -2.93
N PRO A 146 12.01 -0.38 -3.90
CA PRO A 146 12.09 -0.83 -5.29
C PRO A 146 13.09 -1.98 -5.49
N GLU A 147 14.04 -2.14 -4.57
CA GLU A 147 15.07 -3.17 -4.63
C GLU A 147 14.49 -4.54 -4.30
N LEU A 148 14.71 -5.49 -5.21
CA LEU A 148 14.40 -6.90 -5.00
C LEU A 148 15.61 -7.55 -4.31
N LEU A 149 15.40 -8.03 -3.09
CA LEU A 149 16.43 -8.71 -2.32
C LEU A 149 16.62 -10.15 -2.83
N HIS A 150 15.50 -10.86 -3.01
CA HIS A 150 15.48 -12.29 -3.31
C HIS A 150 14.08 -12.75 -3.78
N THR A 151 14.00 -13.88 -4.48
CA THR A 151 12.75 -14.50 -4.93
C THR A 151 12.71 -15.99 -4.56
N ASP A 152 11.71 -16.39 -3.77
CA ASP A 152 11.40 -17.81 -3.55
C ASP A 152 10.43 -18.32 -4.62
N SER A 153 10.51 -19.62 -4.95
CA SER A 153 9.51 -20.29 -5.78
C SER A 153 8.95 -21.51 -5.06
N ILE A 154 7.62 -21.61 -5.03
CA ILE A 154 6.89 -22.73 -4.42
C ILE A 154 5.86 -23.26 -5.41
N SER A 155 5.63 -24.58 -5.42
CA SER A 155 4.60 -25.16 -6.28
C SER A 155 3.21 -24.73 -5.80
N LEU A 156 2.26 -24.60 -6.73
CA LEU A 156 0.88 -24.20 -6.39
C LEU A 156 0.24 -25.21 -5.41
N SER A 157 0.43 -26.51 -5.64
CA SER A 157 -0.13 -27.56 -4.79
C SER A 157 0.39 -27.47 -3.35
N GLU A 158 1.71 -27.27 -3.17
CA GLU A 158 2.33 -27.12 -1.85
C GLU A 158 1.85 -25.85 -1.13
N PHE A 159 1.64 -24.76 -1.88
CA PHE A 159 1.09 -23.53 -1.32
C PHE A 159 -0.35 -23.71 -0.84
N GLU A 160 -1.20 -24.39 -1.61
CA GLU A 160 -2.61 -24.63 -1.25
C GLU A 160 -2.74 -25.56 -0.04
N GLU A 161 -1.89 -26.59 0.06
CA GLU A 161 -1.88 -27.52 1.19
C GLU A 161 -1.42 -26.84 2.49
N SER A 162 -0.46 -25.91 2.41
CA SER A 162 0.11 -25.22 3.55
C SER A 162 -0.57 -23.88 3.89
N HIS A 163 -1.61 -23.47 3.14
CA HIS A 163 -2.19 -22.14 3.31
C HIS A 163 -2.98 -22.03 4.63
N PRO A 164 -2.64 -21.08 5.52
CA PRO A 164 -3.45 -20.84 6.71
C PRO A 164 -4.83 -20.29 6.33
N PRO A 165 -5.82 -20.37 7.24
CA PRO A 165 -7.12 -19.76 7.02
C PRO A 165 -7.01 -18.26 6.72
N ARG A 166 -8.01 -17.73 5.99
CA ARG A 166 -8.04 -16.32 5.60
C ARG A 166 -7.95 -15.42 6.83
N ARG A 167 -6.99 -14.48 6.80
CA ARG A 167 -6.80 -13.50 7.87
C ARG A 167 -8.02 -12.59 8.06
N GLU A 168 -8.32 -12.30 9.32
CA GLU A 168 -9.32 -11.31 9.68
C GLU A 168 -8.81 -9.86 9.47
N LYS A 169 -9.74 -8.89 9.43
CA LYS A 169 -9.40 -7.48 9.18
C LYS A 169 -8.36 -6.93 10.15
N PHE A 170 -8.46 -7.25 11.44
CA PHE A 170 -7.52 -6.77 12.45
C PHE A 170 -6.12 -7.41 12.32
N GLN A 171 -6.04 -8.65 11.83
CA GLN A 171 -4.78 -9.36 11.57
C GLN A 171 -4.02 -8.80 10.35
N MET A 172 -4.71 -8.03 9.51
CA MET A 172 -4.09 -7.29 8.40
C MET A 172 -3.56 -5.92 8.82
N LEU A 173 -3.90 -5.43 10.02
CA LEU A 173 -3.41 -4.15 10.53
C LEU A 173 -2.02 -4.34 11.14
N LEU A 174 -1.10 -3.46 10.78
CA LEU A 174 0.25 -3.44 11.34
C LEU A 174 0.33 -2.36 12.44
N PRO A 175 0.44 -2.74 13.74
CA PRO A 175 0.56 -1.79 14.85
C PRO A 175 1.73 -0.83 14.67
N ARG A 176 1.59 0.37 15.25
CA ARG A 176 2.62 1.41 15.19
C ARG A 176 3.98 0.92 15.70
N MET A 177 4.00 0.25 16.86
CA MET A 177 5.25 -0.26 17.46
C MET A 177 5.99 -1.20 16.52
N ILE A 178 5.27 -2.15 15.91
CA ILE A 178 5.84 -3.12 14.97
C ILE A 178 6.41 -2.40 13.73
N ARG A 179 5.71 -1.38 13.21
CA ARG A 179 6.24 -0.57 12.08
C ARG A 179 7.53 0.15 12.43
N GLU A 180 7.57 0.80 13.59
CA GLU A 180 8.78 1.51 14.03
C GLU A 180 9.95 0.56 14.24
N ASP A 181 9.71 -0.64 14.78
CA ASP A 181 10.77 -1.63 15.00
C ASP A 181 11.31 -2.17 13.67
N MET A 182 10.43 -2.50 12.72
CA MET A 182 10.85 -2.89 11.36
C MET A 182 11.71 -1.82 10.68
N LEU A 183 11.37 -0.53 10.85
CA LEU A 183 12.14 0.56 10.27
C LEU A 183 13.48 0.80 11.01
N LYS A 184 13.52 0.61 12.33
CA LYS A 184 14.78 0.69 13.09
C LYS A 184 15.75 -0.41 12.67
N ASP A 185 15.24 -1.60 12.39
CA ASP A 185 16.04 -2.74 11.92
C ASP A 185 16.71 -2.44 10.56
N GLU A 186 16.07 -1.61 9.73
CA GLU A 186 16.61 -1.09 8.46
C GLU A 186 17.52 0.15 8.63
N GLY A 187 17.76 0.57 9.87
CA GLY A 187 18.67 1.68 10.19
C GLY A 187 18.03 3.07 10.27
N TYR A 188 16.69 3.17 10.16
CA TYR A 188 16.02 4.46 10.29
C TYR A 188 15.97 4.94 11.75
N GLY A 189 16.24 6.23 11.94
CA GLY A 189 16.24 6.88 13.24
C GLY A 189 14.90 7.52 13.60
N ARG A 190 14.76 7.91 14.87
CA ARG A 190 13.60 8.68 15.35
C ARG A 190 13.46 10.05 14.66
N ALA A 191 14.57 10.63 14.20
CA ALA A 191 14.55 11.89 13.48
C ALA A 191 13.79 11.76 12.15
N ASP A 192 14.12 10.72 11.37
CA ASP A 192 13.47 10.42 10.09
C ASP A 192 11.97 10.18 10.25
N PHE A 193 11.57 9.48 11.31
CA PHE A 193 10.15 9.25 11.61
C PHE A 193 9.39 10.57 11.80
N ARG A 194 9.97 11.51 12.57
CA ARG A 194 9.34 12.81 12.83
C ARG A 194 9.21 13.63 11.56
N GLU A 195 10.23 13.62 10.71
CA GLU A 195 10.23 14.33 9.43
C GLU A 195 9.09 13.83 8.53
N VAL A 196 9.00 12.51 8.32
CA VAL A 196 7.96 11.90 7.48
C VAL A 196 6.57 12.13 8.07
N GLU A 197 6.42 11.97 9.39
CA GLU A 197 5.14 12.25 10.07
C GLU A 197 4.70 13.71 9.90
N GLU A 198 5.63 14.66 9.89
CA GLU A 198 5.33 16.07 9.66
C GLU A 198 4.82 16.32 8.24
N VAL A 199 5.46 15.73 7.24
CA VAL A 199 5.01 15.79 5.85
C VAL A 199 3.59 15.23 5.73
N ILE A 200 3.34 14.05 6.31
CA ILE A 200 2.01 13.42 6.30
C ILE A 200 0.97 14.28 7.02
N ARG A 201 1.33 14.91 8.15
CA ARG A 201 0.45 15.80 8.89
C ARG A 201 0.04 17.00 8.03
N LYS A 202 0.98 17.59 7.29
CA LYS A 202 0.71 18.66 6.33
C LYS A 202 -0.24 18.19 5.22
N VAL A 203 0.00 17.02 4.63
CA VAL A 203 -0.86 16.42 3.59
C VAL A 203 -2.27 16.14 4.11
N LYS A 204 -2.41 15.54 5.29
CA LYS A 204 -3.71 15.30 5.94
C LYS A 204 -4.46 16.59 6.19
N LYS A 205 -3.79 17.62 6.72
CA LYS A 205 -4.38 18.95 6.94
C LYS A 205 -4.89 19.54 5.63
N HIS A 206 -4.09 19.46 4.56
CA HIS A 206 -4.49 19.93 3.25
C HIS A 206 -5.70 19.15 2.70
N ARG A 207 -5.69 17.81 2.77
CA ARG A 207 -6.82 16.96 2.34
C ARG A 207 -8.09 17.28 3.11
N LYS A 208 -8.01 17.46 4.43
CA LYS A 208 -9.15 17.85 5.27
C LYS A 208 -9.70 19.21 4.83
N ALA A 209 -8.84 20.21 4.63
CA ALA A 209 -9.25 21.54 4.16
C ALA A 209 -9.90 21.50 2.77
N SER A 210 -9.37 20.69 1.84
CA SER A 210 -9.92 20.52 0.49
C SER A 210 -11.24 19.76 0.50
N ALA A 211 -11.40 18.79 1.39
CA ALA A 211 -12.65 18.05 1.58
C ALA A 211 -13.74 18.93 2.20
N SER A 212 -13.39 19.71 3.23
CA SER A 212 -14.31 20.62 3.92
C SER A 212 -14.62 21.91 3.15
N ALA A 213 -13.86 22.23 2.10
CA ALA A 213 -14.13 23.40 1.28
C ALA A 213 -15.53 23.32 0.69
N SER A 214 -16.36 24.32 1.01
CA SER A 214 -17.72 24.44 0.49
C SER A 214 -17.71 24.42 -1.03
N LEU A 215 -18.78 23.89 -1.64
CA LEU A 215 -18.99 23.93 -3.09
C LEU A 215 -18.76 25.34 -3.65
N TRP A 216 -19.19 26.39 -2.93
CA TRP A 216 -19.00 27.79 -3.29
C TRP A 216 -17.53 28.24 -3.28
N GLN A 217 -16.74 27.76 -2.32
CA GLN A 217 -15.30 28.04 -2.28
C GLN A 217 -14.56 27.35 -3.43
N LYS A 218 -15.01 26.15 -3.81
CA LYS A 218 -14.49 25.42 -4.98
C LYS A 218 -14.84 26.15 -6.28
N LEU A 219 -16.09 26.61 -6.42
CA LEU A 219 -16.55 27.38 -7.58
C LEU A 219 -15.76 28.69 -7.72
N ARG A 220 -15.58 29.45 -6.63
CA ARG A 220 -14.83 30.72 -6.63
C ARG A 220 -13.37 30.53 -7.03
N LYS A 221 -12.70 29.47 -6.52
CA LYS A 221 -11.32 29.13 -6.91
C LYS A 221 -11.22 28.75 -8.39
N ALA A 222 -12.21 28.04 -8.94
CA ALA A 222 -12.26 27.72 -10.36
C ALA A 222 -12.37 28.99 -11.23
N SER A 223 -13.19 29.97 -10.82
CA SER A 223 -13.33 31.26 -11.50
C SER A 223 -12.06 32.10 -11.53
N HIS A 224 -11.14 31.94 -10.56
CA HIS A 224 -9.88 32.69 -10.51
C HIS A 224 -8.73 32.01 -11.26
N SER A 225 -8.81 30.69 -11.51
CA SER A 225 -7.70 29.94 -12.13
C SER A 225 -7.53 30.17 -13.65
N LYS A 226 -8.45 30.88 -14.30
CA LYS A 226 -8.39 31.28 -15.71
C LYS A 226 -9.15 32.60 -15.82
N GLY A 227 -8.67 33.67 -16.46
CA GLY A 227 -8.54 33.69 -17.92
C GLY A 227 -9.87 33.52 -18.69
N THR A 228 -10.88 32.86 -18.12
CA THR A 228 -12.17 32.54 -18.76
C THR A 228 -13.13 33.72 -18.79
N LEU A 229 -12.88 34.76 -17.98
CA LEU A 229 -13.69 35.98 -17.98
C LEU A 229 -13.27 37.01 -19.04
N MET A 230 -12.10 36.83 -19.69
CA MET A 230 -11.66 37.76 -20.75
C MET A 230 -12.27 37.46 -22.12
N ARG A 231 -12.91 36.29 -22.32
CA ARG A 231 -13.51 35.93 -23.62
C ARG A 231 -14.99 36.27 -23.75
N LEU A 232 -15.68 36.60 -22.65
CA LEU A 232 -17.08 37.03 -22.69
C LEU A 232 -17.24 38.55 -22.92
N LYS A 233 -16.19 39.35 -22.70
CA LYS A 233 -16.23 40.79 -23.02
C LYS A 233 -16.01 41.12 -24.50
N HIS A 234 -15.47 40.18 -25.29
CA HIS A 234 -15.26 40.44 -26.73
C HIS A 234 -16.49 40.16 -27.59
N LEU A 235 -17.41 39.29 -27.16
CA LEU A 235 -18.67 39.03 -27.87
C LEU A 235 -19.74 40.11 -27.65
N GLU A 236 -19.55 40.99 -26.66
CA GLU A 236 -20.47 42.11 -26.38
C GLU A 236 -20.07 43.38 -27.16
N ALA A 237 -18.85 43.44 -27.71
CA ALA A 237 -18.36 44.55 -28.52
C ALA A 237 -18.84 44.48 -29.98
N ASP A 238 -19.07 43.28 -30.52
CA ASP A 238 -19.46 43.11 -31.94
C ASP A 238 -20.97 43.31 -32.17
N ASN A 239 -21.80 43.32 -31.12
CA ASN A 239 -23.25 43.52 -31.24
C ASN A 239 -23.70 44.99 -31.08
N ARG A 240 -22.76 45.94 -31.00
CA ARG A 240 -23.02 47.39 -30.91
C ARG A 240 -22.76 48.16 -32.21
N LEU A 241 -22.34 47.49 -33.29
CA LEU A 241 -22.12 48.09 -34.60
C LEU A 241 -23.17 47.69 -35.65
N ALA A 242 -24.28 47.06 -35.22
CA ALA A 242 -25.35 46.56 -36.09
C ALA A 242 -26.68 47.34 -35.96
N VAL A 243 -26.62 48.62 -35.58
CA VAL A 243 -27.75 49.58 -35.61
C VAL A 243 -27.26 50.84 -36.30
#